data_AF-A0A7S3BE98-F1
#
_entry.id   AF-A0A7S3BE98-F1
#
_cell.length_a   1.000
_cell.length_b   1.000
_cell.length_c   1.000
_cell.angle_alpha   90.00
_cell.angle_beta   90.00
_cell.angle_gamma   90.00
#
_symmetry.space_group_name_H-M   'P 1'
#
loop_
_entity.id
_entity.type
_entity.pdbx_description
1 polymer ?
#
loop_
_entity_poly.entity_id
_entity_poly.type
_entity_poly.pdbx_seq_one_letter_code
_entity_poly.pdbx_strand_id
1 'polypeptide(L)'
;RDQVGEADDNEPRAYKLEPALAALPRIVQNIPTLLVLNKVDLLSAEQRDAVSAWHAEQAPDVRQVMLTSATTHEGVDDLLGAIAKELPLGPRYYDGEALSDQPERFFVSEIVREHIFELFDDEVPYSATVEVEQFKEVAGRKDEISLAIVVERDGQKGIMIGKGGEMIRKLNERSKRDIETFLEREIVLSLRVKVRKSWRKSDVFLRGYGYGKPGK
;
A
#
# COMPACT_ATOMS: atom_id res chain seq x y z
N ARG A 1 -3.19 28.09 36.21
CA ARG A 1 -4.32 27.19 36.54
C ARG A 1 -5.20 27.20 35.31
N ASP A 2 -4.85 26.37 34.33
CA ASP A 2 -5.70 26.08 33.19
C ASP A 2 -5.62 24.57 33.00
N GLN A 3 -6.80 23.96 33.01
CA GLN A 3 -7.01 22.54 33.15
C GLN A 3 -6.63 21.84 31.85
N VAL A 4 -5.60 21.00 31.91
CA VAL A 4 -5.42 19.90 30.96
C VAL A 4 -6.48 18.87 31.33
N GLY A 5 -7.57 18.83 30.58
CA GLY A 5 -8.51 17.72 30.66
C GLY A 5 -7.82 16.46 30.15
N GLU A 6 -7.71 15.46 31.00
CA GLU A 6 -7.43 14.08 30.60
C GLU A 6 -8.46 13.67 29.55
N ALA A 7 -7.99 13.30 28.36
CA ALA A 7 -8.84 12.72 27.33
C ALA A 7 -9.11 11.26 27.73
N ASP A 8 -10.38 10.93 27.92
CA ASP A 8 -10.86 9.57 28.11
C ASP A 8 -10.71 8.81 26.78
N ASP A 9 -9.78 7.85 26.73
CA ASP A 9 -9.40 7.08 25.54
C ASP A 9 -10.45 6.01 25.14
N ASN A 10 -11.61 5.97 25.79
CA ASN A 10 -12.59 4.90 25.65
C ASN A 10 -13.87 5.27 24.89
N GLU A 11 -13.99 6.49 24.35
CA GLU A 11 -15.06 6.80 23.41
C GLU A 11 -14.69 6.34 21.99
N PRO A 12 -15.53 5.54 21.31
CA PRO A 12 -15.33 5.28 19.89
C PRO A 12 -15.38 6.62 19.18
N ARG A 13 -14.21 7.12 18.76
CA ARG A 13 -14.14 8.27 17.86
C ARG A 13 -15.04 7.92 16.70
N ALA A 14 -16.15 8.63 16.57
CA ALA A 14 -16.93 8.66 15.35
C ALA A 14 -15.98 9.16 14.27
N TYR A 15 -15.26 8.24 13.62
CA TYR A 15 -14.58 8.52 12.38
C TYR A 15 -15.68 9.12 11.54
N LYS A 16 -15.53 10.41 11.18
CA LYS A 16 -16.41 11.03 10.19
C LYS A 16 -16.16 10.25 8.91
N LEU A 17 -16.94 9.19 8.74
CA LEU A 17 -17.02 8.34 7.56
C LEU A 17 -17.83 9.06 6.47
N GLU A 18 -18.57 10.11 6.83
CA GLU A 18 -19.31 10.92 5.87
C GLU A 18 -18.49 11.42 4.68
N PRO A 19 -17.24 11.93 4.82
CA PRO A 19 -16.43 12.29 3.66
C PRO A 19 -15.98 11.09 2.85
N ALA A 20 -15.72 9.93 3.47
CA ALA A 20 -15.29 8.72 2.77
C ALA A 20 -16.46 8.06 2.00
N LEU A 21 -17.65 8.02 2.60
CA LEU A 21 -18.89 7.55 1.99
C LEU A 21 -19.42 8.55 0.95
N ALA A 22 -19.33 9.87 1.20
CA ALA A 22 -19.67 10.90 0.22
C ALA A 22 -18.65 11.00 -0.93
N ALA A 23 -17.40 10.58 -0.69
CA ALA A 23 -16.36 10.43 -1.71
C ALA A 23 -16.39 9.08 -2.41
N LEU A 24 -17.24 8.12 -2.01
CA LEU A 24 -17.61 7.02 -2.89
C LEU A 24 -18.31 7.69 -4.07
N PRO A 25 -17.65 7.82 -5.23
CA PRO A 25 -18.31 8.42 -6.38
C PRO A 25 -19.58 7.61 -6.57
N ARG A 26 -20.75 8.28 -6.51
CA ARG A 26 -22.09 7.73 -6.80
C ARG A 26 -21.92 6.39 -7.47
N ILE A 27 -22.00 5.29 -6.69
CA ILE A 27 -21.66 3.93 -7.10
C ILE A 27 -22.04 3.83 -8.56
N VAL A 28 -21.06 3.62 -9.45
CA VAL A 28 -21.26 3.65 -10.89
C VAL A 28 -22.53 2.86 -11.15
N GLN A 29 -23.61 3.56 -11.51
CA GLN A 29 -24.93 2.96 -11.45
C GLN A 29 -24.90 1.68 -12.29
N ASN A 30 -25.34 0.57 -11.70
CA ASN A 30 -25.36 -0.78 -12.27
C ASN A 30 -24.09 -1.66 -12.10
N ILE A 31 -23.16 -1.35 -11.19
CA ILE A 31 -22.08 -2.29 -10.80
C ILE A 31 -22.40 -2.89 -9.42
N PRO A 32 -22.44 -4.24 -9.26
CA PRO A 32 -22.56 -4.87 -7.95
C PRO A 32 -21.44 -4.41 -7.01
N THR A 33 -21.82 -3.89 -5.84
CA THR A 33 -20.88 -3.31 -4.86
C THR A 33 -21.02 -4.04 -3.54
N LEU A 34 -19.91 -4.50 -2.98
CA LEU A 34 -19.81 -5.11 -1.65
C LEU A 34 -19.13 -4.13 -0.70
N LEU A 35 -19.70 -3.91 0.48
CA LEU A 35 -19.06 -3.12 1.54
C LEU A 35 -18.30 -4.06 2.46
N VAL A 36 -16.96 -3.95 2.47
CA VAL A 36 -16.09 -4.81 3.28
C VAL A 36 -15.52 -4.02 4.44
N LEU A 37 -15.93 -4.37 5.65
CA LEU A 37 -15.45 -3.81 6.90
C LEU A 37 -14.30 -4.66 7.41
N ASN A 38 -13.06 -4.19 7.21
CA ASN A 38 -11.86 -4.92 7.61
C ASN A 38 -11.44 -4.59 9.06
N LYS A 39 -10.58 -5.45 9.65
CA LYS A 39 -10.02 -5.35 11.01
C LYS A 39 -11.01 -5.64 12.14
N VAL A 40 -12.00 -6.51 11.90
CA VAL A 40 -13.00 -6.86 12.93
C VAL A 40 -12.42 -7.65 14.10
N ASP A 41 -11.20 -8.17 13.97
CA ASP A 41 -10.43 -8.78 15.06
C ASP A 41 -10.15 -7.81 16.22
N LEU A 42 -10.21 -6.50 15.97
CA LEU A 42 -10.05 -5.46 17.00
C LEU A 42 -11.37 -5.11 17.73
N LEU A 43 -12.50 -5.69 17.31
CA LEU A 43 -13.83 -5.32 17.78
C LEU A 43 -14.46 -6.42 18.63
N SER A 44 -15.18 -6.01 19.69
CA SER A 44 -16.09 -6.89 20.42
C SER A 44 -17.30 -7.28 19.57
N ALA A 45 -18.04 -8.31 19.98
CA ALA A 45 -19.27 -8.73 19.28
C ALA A 45 -20.30 -7.59 19.18
N GLU A 46 -20.52 -6.85 20.26
CA GLU A 46 -21.46 -5.71 20.28
C GLU A 46 -21.01 -4.59 19.32
N GLN A 47 -19.71 -4.31 19.25
CA GLN A 47 -19.17 -3.33 18.32
C GLN A 47 -19.33 -3.78 16.86
N ARG A 48 -19.13 -5.06 16.58
CA ARG A 48 -19.32 -5.63 15.22
C ARG A 48 -20.77 -5.45 14.76
N ASP A 49 -21.73 -5.76 15.62
CA ASP A 49 -23.16 -5.60 15.31
C ASP A 49 -23.51 -4.13 15.06
N ALA A 50 -23.05 -3.23 15.94
CA ALA A 50 -23.30 -1.80 15.81
C ALA A 50 -22.72 -1.21 14.52
N VAL A 51 -21.46 -1.53 14.19
CA VAL A 51 -20.78 -1.02 12.99
C VAL A 51 -21.42 -1.57 11.72
N SER A 52 -21.77 -2.87 11.70
CA SER A 52 -22.47 -3.49 10.58
C SER A 52 -23.82 -2.83 10.30
N ALA A 53 -24.65 -2.66 11.35
CA ALA A 53 -25.96 -2.03 11.24
C ALA A 53 -25.87 -0.58 10.78
N TRP A 54 -24.96 0.21 11.36
CA TRP A 54 -24.75 1.60 10.97
C TRP A 54 -24.35 1.71 9.50
N HIS A 55 -23.41 0.89 9.04
CA HIS A 55 -22.96 0.92 7.65
C HIS A 55 -24.02 0.45 6.65
N ALA A 56 -24.85 -0.53 7.03
CA ALA A 56 -25.97 -0.96 6.21
C ALA A 56 -27.00 0.17 6.00
N GLU A 57 -27.22 1.01 7.03
CA GLU A 57 -28.09 2.19 6.92
C GLU A 57 -27.50 3.28 6.04
N GLN A 58 -26.18 3.53 6.15
CA GLN A 58 -25.50 4.60 5.40
C GLN A 58 -25.20 4.24 3.93
N ALA A 59 -25.19 2.95 3.60
CA ALA A 59 -24.88 2.46 2.26
C ALA A 59 -26.01 1.55 1.72
N PRO A 60 -27.24 2.04 1.56
CA PRO A 60 -28.39 1.22 1.16
C PRO A 60 -28.24 0.61 -0.25
N ASP A 61 -27.36 1.16 -1.08
CA ASP A 61 -27.14 0.74 -2.46
C ASP A 61 -26.09 -0.40 -2.60
N VAL A 62 -25.45 -0.84 -1.51
CA VAL A 62 -24.54 -1.99 -1.57
C VAL A 62 -25.30 -3.30 -1.51
N ARG A 63 -24.80 -4.33 -2.20
CA ARG A 63 -25.39 -5.68 -2.22
C ARG A 63 -25.32 -6.36 -0.85
N GLN A 64 -24.20 -6.17 -0.17
CA GLN A 64 -23.91 -6.86 1.09
C GLN A 64 -22.88 -6.06 1.90
N VAL A 65 -23.08 -6.03 3.22
CA VAL A 65 -22.06 -5.61 4.19
C VAL A 65 -21.39 -6.87 4.72
N MET A 66 -20.06 -6.90 4.69
CA MET A 66 -19.24 -8.06 5.08
C MET A 66 -18.22 -7.64 6.14
N LEU A 67 -18.06 -8.48 7.15
CA LEU A 67 -17.08 -8.31 8.22
C LEU A 67 -15.88 -9.18 7.93
N THR A 68 -14.68 -8.60 7.90
CA THR A 68 -13.45 -9.35 7.61
C THR A 68 -12.31 -8.95 8.53
N SER A 69 -11.38 -9.87 8.73
CA SER A 69 -10.04 -9.57 9.21
C SER A 69 -9.03 -10.17 8.24
N ALA A 70 -8.38 -9.30 7.46
CA ALA A 70 -7.34 -9.71 6.52
C ALA A 70 -6.12 -10.33 7.23
N THR A 71 -5.85 -9.95 8.49
CA THR A 71 -4.72 -10.45 9.27
C THR A 71 -4.99 -11.84 9.87
N THR A 72 -6.22 -12.12 10.30
CA THR A 72 -6.60 -13.43 10.86
C THR A 72 -7.28 -14.36 9.85
N HIS A 73 -7.49 -13.89 8.62
CA HIS A 73 -8.23 -14.56 7.56
C HIS A 73 -9.74 -14.75 7.86
N GLU A 74 -10.27 -14.09 8.90
CA GLU A 74 -11.70 -14.13 9.22
C GLU A 74 -12.53 -13.48 8.10
N GLY A 75 -13.56 -14.19 7.61
CA GLY A 75 -14.50 -13.69 6.60
C GLY A 75 -13.94 -13.54 5.18
N VAL A 76 -12.66 -13.87 4.95
CA VAL A 76 -12.01 -13.74 3.63
C VAL A 76 -12.58 -14.73 2.62
N ASP A 77 -12.80 -15.99 3.00
CA ASP A 77 -13.39 -17.00 2.10
C ASP A 77 -14.83 -16.66 1.72
N ASP A 78 -15.60 -16.13 2.67
CA ASP A 78 -16.97 -15.65 2.42
C ASP A 78 -16.96 -14.48 1.43
N LEU A 79 -16.01 -13.55 1.58
CA LEU A 79 -15.82 -12.44 0.65
C LEU A 79 -15.48 -12.93 -0.75
N LEU A 80 -14.57 -13.88 -0.89
CA LEU A 80 -14.24 -14.49 -2.19
C LEU A 80 -15.47 -15.16 -2.82
N GLY A 81 -16.26 -15.87 -2.02
CA GLY A 81 -17.53 -16.46 -2.47
C GLY A 81 -18.57 -15.43 -2.91
N ALA A 82 -18.66 -14.29 -2.22
CA ALA A 82 -19.54 -13.19 -2.59
C ALA A 82 -19.10 -12.53 -3.90
N ILE A 83 -17.80 -12.25 -4.07
CA ILE A 83 -17.24 -11.72 -5.31
C ILE A 83 -17.51 -12.67 -6.48
N ALA A 84 -17.25 -13.96 -6.30
CA ALA A 84 -17.43 -14.96 -7.35
C ALA A 84 -18.88 -15.05 -7.86
N LYS A 85 -19.88 -14.84 -6.98
CA LYS A 85 -21.31 -14.80 -7.36
C LYS A 85 -21.67 -13.60 -8.23
N GLU A 86 -20.90 -12.51 -8.12
CA GLU A 86 -21.15 -11.24 -8.82
C GLU A 86 -20.37 -11.11 -10.13
N LEU A 87 -19.36 -11.96 -10.36
CA LEU A 87 -18.56 -11.94 -11.57
C LEU A 87 -19.35 -12.51 -12.76
N PRO A 88 -19.34 -11.83 -13.93
CA PRO A 88 -19.93 -12.38 -15.14
C PRO A 88 -19.13 -13.61 -15.62
N LEU A 89 -19.82 -14.57 -16.22
CA LEU A 89 -19.16 -15.67 -16.91
C LEU A 89 -18.35 -15.12 -18.09
N GLY A 90 -17.09 -15.54 -18.19
CA GLY A 90 -16.19 -15.09 -19.24
C GLY A 90 -14.94 -15.96 -19.35
N PRO A 91 -14.14 -15.78 -20.42
CA PRO A 91 -12.87 -16.45 -20.55
C PRO A 91 -11.89 -15.97 -19.46
N ARG A 92 -10.90 -16.80 -19.14
CA ARG A 92 -9.75 -16.34 -18.35
C ARG A 92 -8.96 -15.33 -19.19
N TYR A 93 -8.78 -14.11 -18.67
CA TYR A 93 -8.02 -13.05 -19.34
C TYR A 93 -6.50 -13.19 -19.14
N TYR A 94 -6.09 -13.87 -18.07
CA TYR A 94 -4.69 -14.08 -17.69
C TYR A 94 -4.42 -15.58 -17.49
N ASP A 95 -3.15 -15.96 -17.60
CA ASP A 95 -2.70 -17.31 -17.28
C ASP A 95 -2.88 -17.59 -15.78
N GLY A 96 -3.17 -18.85 -15.43
CA GLY A 96 -3.40 -19.26 -14.04
C GLY A 96 -2.17 -19.19 -13.14
N GLU A 97 -0.97 -19.09 -13.73
CA GLU A 97 0.31 -19.00 -13.03
C GLU A 97 0.78 -17.55 -12.82
N ALA A 98 0.17 -16.57 -13.50
CA ALA A 98 0.54 -15.18 -13.38
C ALA A 98 0.00 -14.59 -12.06
N LEU A 99 0.88 -14.33 -11.09
CA LEU A 99 0.51 -13.68 -9.82
C LEU A 99 0.10 -12.21 -10.00
N SER A 100 0.68 -11.51 -10.99
CA SER A 100 0.38 -10.12 -11.31
C SER A 100 0.75 -9.78 -12.75
N ASP A 101 0.16 -8.72 -13.29
CA ASP A 101 0.49 -8.15 -14.61
C ASP A 101 1.66 -7.15 -14.56
N GLN A 102 2.16 -6.83 -13.35
CA GLN A 102 3.26 -5.91 -13.16
C GLN A 102 4.62 -6.60 -13.38
N PRO A 103 5.60 -5.91 -14.00
CA PRO A 103 6.93 -6.48 -14.21
C PRO A 103 7.71 -6.59 -12.89
N GLU A 104 8.65 -7.53 -12.77
CA GLU A 104 9.48 -7.73 -11.56
C GLU A 104 10.09 -6.43 -11.00
N ARG A 105 10.58 -5.55 -11.89
CA ARG A 105 11.13 -4.25 -11.50
C ARG A 105 10.18 -3.41 -10.63
N PHE A 106 8.87 -3.50 -10.85
CA PHE A 106 7.87 -2.80 -10.05
C PHE A 106 7.88 -3.36 -8.62
N PHE A 107 7.79 -4.68 -8.48
CA PHE A 107 7.83 -5.33 -7.16
C PHE A 107 9.14 -5.06 -6.42
N VAL A 108 10.27 -5.06 -7.12
CA VAL A 108 11.56 -4.70 -6.52
C VAL A 108 11.55 -3.28 -5.97
N SER A 109 10.97 -2.30 -6.67
CA SER A 109 10.81 -0.94 -6.11
C SER A 109 9.83 -0.90 -4.93
N GLU A 110 8.75 -1.69 -4.98
CA GLU A 110 7.73 -1.71 -3.94
C GLU A 110 8.22 -2.39 -2.65
N ILE A 111 9.04 -3.43 -2.73
CA ILE A 111 9.70 -4.06 -1.57
C ILE A 111 10.61 -3.05 -0.86
N VAL A 112 11.42 -2.29 -1.61
CA VAL A 112 12.24 -1.22 -1.02
C VAL A 112 11.34 -0.14 -0.40
N ARG A 113 10.23 0.21 -1.07
CA ARG A 113 9.27 1.20 -0.56
C ARG A 113 8.61 0.72 0.73
N GLU A 114 8.24 -0.55 0.84
CA GLU A 114 7.70 -1.16 2.06
C GLU A 114 8.68 -1.02 3.23
N HIS A 115 9.94 -1.41 3.06
CA HIS A 115 10.93 -1.24 4.12
C HIS A 115 11.21 0.24 4.45
N ILE A 116 10.99 1.17 3.52
CA ILE A 116 11.01 2.60 3.85
C ILE A 116 9.87 2.93 4.83
N PHE A 117 8.67 2.38 4.65
CA PHE A 117 7.57 2.56 5.60
C PHE A 117 7.83 1.91 6.96
N GLU A 118 8.57 0.79 7.00
CA GLU A 118 8.89 0.10 8.26
C GLU A 118 10.02 0.76 9.06
N LEU A 119 10.99 1.38 8.38
CA LEU A 119 12.24 1.85 8.99
C LEU A 119 12.26 3.34 9.30
N PHE A 120 11.39 4.12 8.67
CA PHE A 120 11.37 5.57 8.79
C PHE A 120 9.99 6.04 9.26
N ASP A 121 9.98 7.08 10.08
CA ASP A 121 8.78 7.63 10.68
C ASP A 121 8.39 8.99 10.06
N ASP A 122 7.35 9.59 10.62
CA ASP A 122 6.84 10.92 10.29
C ASP A 122 6.51 11.05 8.79
N GLU A 123 6.95 12.14 8.17
CA GLU A 123 6.67 12.49 6.77
C GLU A 123 7.62 11.81 5.76
N VAL A 124 8.68 11.15 6.21
CA VAL A 124 9.74 10.64 5.33
C VAL A 124 9.21 9.55 4.39
N PRO A 125 8.49 8.50 4.86
CA PRO A 125 7.93 7.49 3.97
C PRO A 125 6.98 8.07 2.91
N TYR A 126 6.16 9.04 3.30
CA TYR A 126 5.15 9.66 2.43
C TYR A 126 5.73 10.65 1.40
N SER A 127 6.99 11.04 1.55
CA SER A 127 7.71 11.94 0.63
C SER A 127 8.77 11.22 -0.19
N ALA A 128 8.92 9.91 0.00
CA ALA A 128 9.82 9.05 -0.74
C ALA A 128 9.12 8.29 -1.87
N THR A 129 9.82 8.10 -2.98
CA THR A 129 9.48 7.12 -4.01
C THR A 129 10.73 6.40 -4.45
N VAL A 130 10.59 5.21 -5.04
CA VAL A 130 11.70 4.35 -5.43
C VAL A 130 11.69 4.20 -6.95
N GLU A 131 12.78 4.62 -7.58
CA GLU A 131 12.99 4.56 -9.03
C GLU A 131 14.01 3.45 -9.33
N VAL A 132 13.63 2.44 -10.11
CA VAL A 132 14.59 1.45 -10.64
C VAL A 132 15.38 2.10 -11.77
N GLU A 133 16.68 2.24 -11.59
CA GLU A 133 17.56 2.89 -12.56
C GLU A 133 18.27 1.88 -13.46
N GLN A 134 18.57 0.71 -12.89
CA GLN A 134 19.16 -0.40 -13.61
C GLN A 134 18.63 -1.70 -13.02
N PHE A 135 18.22 -2.60 -13.92
CA PHE A 135 17.95 -3.99 -13.60
C PHE A 135 18.64 -4.80 -14.69
N LYS A 136 19.77 -5.41 -14.36
CA LYS A 136 20.58 -6.16 -15.32
C LYS A 136 20.71 -7.59 -14.86
N GLU A 137 20.11 -8.47 -15.65
CA GLU A 137 20.24 -9.90 -15.47
C GLU A 137 21.61 -10.35 -15.99
N VAL A 138 22.33 -11.12 -15.19
CA VAL A 138 23.71 -11.51 -15.52
C VAL A 138 23.86 -13.03 -15.51
N ALA A 139 23.95 -13.64 -16.69
CA ALA A 139 24.11 -15.08 -16.81
C ALA A 139 25.30 -15.61 -15.99
N GLY A 140 25.02 -16.61 -15.13
CA GLY A 140 26.01 -17.27 -14.27
C GLY A 140 26.56 -16.39 -13.14
N ARG A 141 25.95 -15.23 -12.86
CA ARG A 141 26.35 -14.31 -11.78
C ARG A 141 25.10 -13.72 -11.10
N LYS A 142 25.33 -12.92 -10.07
CA LYS A 142 24.28 -12.17 -9.38
C LYS A 142 23.73 -11.07 -10.26
N ASP A 143 22.42 -10.87 -10.24
CA ASP A 143 21.79 -9.77 -10.96
C ASP A 143 22.20 -8.43 -10.36
N GLU A 144 22.44 -7.43 -11.21
CA GLU A 144 22.87 -6.10 -10.80
C GLU A 144 21.67 -5.16 -10.80
N ILE A 145 21.22 -4.76 -9.60
CA ILE A 145 20.05 -3.90 -9.42
C ILE A 145 20.46 -2.59 -8.76
N SER A 146 20.17 -1.47 -9.40
CA SER A 146 20.39 -0.13 -8.86
C SER A 146 19.08 0.63 -8.74
N LEU A 147 18.79 1.13 -7.54
CA LEU A 147 17.62 1.96 -7.28
C LEU A 147 18.00 3.32 -6.70
N ALA A 148 17.23 4.34 -7.09
CA ALA A 148 17.26 5.65 -6.49
C ALA A 148 16.03 5.85 -5.60
N ILE A 149 16.27 6.15 -4.34
CA ILE A 149 15.24 6.64 -3.43
C ILE A 149 15.18 8.15 -3.60
N VAL A 150 14.04 8.64 -4.06
CA VAL A 150 13.82 10.05 -4.38
C VAL A 150 13.02 10.69 -3.26
N VAL A 151 13.58 11.74 -2.66
CA VAL A 151 12.95 12.54 -1.60
C VAL A 151 12.84 14.01 -2.02
N GLU A 152 12.07 14.81 -1.29
CA GLU A 152 11.83 16.22 -1.67
C GLU A 152 12.85 17.20 -1.09
N ARG A 153 13.48 16.86 0.04
CA ARG A 153 14.36 17.77 0.79
C ARG A 153 15.68 17.13 1.21
N ASP A 154 16.74 17.94 1.33
CA ASP A 154 18.06 17.49 1.79
C ASP A 154 18.04 16.92 3.22
N GLY A 155 17.19 17.46 4.10
CA GLY A 155 17.00 16.91 5.45
C GLY A 155 16.48 15.46 5.42
N GLN A 156 15.51 15.17 4.56
CA GLN A 156 14.97 13.82 4.36
C GLN A 156 16.05 12.88 3.80
N LYS A 157 16.87 13.38 2.87
CA LYS A 157 18.04 12.63 2.38
C LYS A 157 19.03 12.30 3.50
N GLY A 158 19.29 13.26 4.39
CA GLY A 158 20.12 13.04 5.58
C GLY A 158 19.56 11.95 6.50
N ILE A 159 18.26 11.97 6.76
CA ILE A 159 17.55 10.95 7.55
C ILE A 159 17.67 9.56 6.90
N MET A 160 17.40 9.47 5.60
CA MET A 160 17.48 8.22 4.84
C MET A 160 18.88 7.60 4.84
N ILE A 161 19.91 8.43 4.73
CA ILE A 161 21.30 7.97 4.81
C ILE A 161 21.63 7.54 6.25
N GLY A 162 21.21 8.33 7.24
CA GLY A 162 21.56 8.14 8.64
C GLY A 162 23.03 8.45 8.94
N LYS A 163 23.40 8.43 10.22
CA LYS A 163 24.78 8.70 10.66
C LYS A 163 25.72 7.64 10.07
N GLY A 164 26.74 8.06 9.31
CA GLY A 164 27.70 7.13 8.70
C GLY A 164 27.09 6.12 7.72
N GLY A 165 25.92 6.42 7.14
CA GLY A 165 25.23 5.50 6.23
C GLY A 165 24.54 4.32 6.91
N GLU A 166 24.32 4.37 8.22
CA GLU A 166 23.69 3.30 8.99
C GLU A 166 22.29 2.93 8.48
N MET A 167 21.43 3.93 8.26
CA MET A 167 20.04 3.68 7.89
C MET A 167 19.90 3.16 6.47
N ILE A 168 20.64 3.73 5.51
CA ILE A 168 20.63 3.24 4.12
C ILE A 168 21.20 1.83 4.01
N ARG A 169 22.19 1.47 4.83
CA ARG A 169 22.74 0.11 4.89
C ARG A 169 21.70 -0.88 5.44
N LYS A 170 21.04 -0.52 6.54
CA LYS A 170 19.95 -1.33 7.12
C LYS A 170 18.80 -1.53 6.14
N LEU A 171 18.40 -0.48 5.42
CA LEU A 171 17.39 -0.57 4.36
C LEU A 171 17.85 -1.50 3.22
N ASN A 172 19.10 -1.39 2.78
CA ASN A 172 19.67 -2.26 1.74
C ASN A 172 19.65 -3.72 2.16
N GLU A 173 20.10 -4.04 3.38
CA GLU A 173 20.17 -5.41 3.88
C GLU A 173 18.78 -6.08 3.98
N ARG A 174 17.76 -5.36 4.44
CA ARG A 174 16.39 -5.87 4.48
C ARG A 174 15.81 -6.06 3.09
N SER A 175 15.86 -5.00 2.27
CA SER A 175 15.32 -5.04 0.90
C SER A 175 15.98 -6.13 0.07
N LYS A 176 17.29 -6.29 0.19
CA LYS A 176 18.02 -7.31 -0.55
C LYS A 176 17.49 -8.71 -0.25
N ARG A 177 17.30 -9.04 1.03
CA ARG A 177 16.80 -10.37 1.44
C ARG A 177 15.44 -10.67 0.81
N ASP A 178 14.53 -9.70 0.87
CA ASP A 178 13.16 -9.90 0.43
C ASP A 178 13.07 -9.89 -1.10
N ILE A 179 13.91 -9.09 -1.78
CA ILE A 179 14.07 -9.14 -3.24
C ILE A 179 14.67 -10.49 -3.69
N GLU A 180 15.72 -11.00 -3.04
CA GLU A 180 16.30 -12.31 -3.40
C GLU A 180 15.29 -13.45 -3.20
N THR A 181 14.47 -13.35 -2.15
CA THR A 181 13.37 -14.29 -1.90
C THR A 181 12.30 -14.21 -2.98
N PHE A 182 11.88 -12.98 -3.34
CA PHE A 182 10.86 -12.75 -4.35
C PHE A 182 11.30 -13.18 -5.76
N LEU A 183 12.54 -12.88 -6.14
CA LEU A 183 13.09 -13.20 -7.47
C LEU A 183 13.64 -14.63 -7.58
N GLU A 184 13.78 -15.33 -6.45
CA GLU A 184 14.47 -16.63 -6.35
C GLU A 184 15.89 -16.62 -6.96
N ARG A 185 16.57 -15.47 -6.87
CA ARG A 185 17.88 -15.19 -7.49
C ARG A 185 18.76 -14.39 -6.55
N GLU A 186 20.07 -14.64 -6.59
CA GLU A 186 21.04 -13.80 -5.88
C GLU A 186 21.26 -12.46 -6.59
N ILE A 187 21.39 -11.38 -5.82
CA ILE A 187 21.56 -10.03 -6.38
C ILE A 187 22.73 -9.25 -5.76
N VAL A 188 23.17 -8.25 -6.51
CA VAL A 188 23.92 -7.10 -6.01
C VAL A 188 22.99 -5.89 -6.03
N LEU A 189 22.60 -5.44 -4.83
CA LEU A 189 21.68 -4.31 -4.64
C LEU A 189 22.45 -3.02 -4.34
N SER A 190 22.29 -2.01 -5.19
CA SER A 190 22.80 -0.66 -4.95
C SER A 190 21.65 0.31 -4.70
N LEU A 191 21.65 0.96 -3.53
CA LEU A 191 20.68 2.01 -3.18
C LEU A 191 21.39 3.37 -3.09
N ARG A 192 20.80 4.40 -3.71
CA ARG A 192 21.24 5.79 -3.54
C ARG A 192 20.07 6.71 -3.24
N VAL A 193 20.34 7.82 -2.54
CA VAL A 193 19.32 8.81 -2.21
C VAL A 193 19.52 10.08 -3.04
N LYS A 194 18.46 10.49 -3.76
CA LYS A 194 18.42 11.70 -4.57
C LYS A 194 17.37 12.68 -4.06
N VAL A 195 17.66 13.97 -4.14
CA VAL A 195 16.69 15.02 -3.83
C VAL A 195 16.09 15.54 -5.14
N ARG A 196 14.77 15.47 -5.28
CA ARG A 196 14.01 16.14 -6.34
C ARG A 196 12.92 16.99 -5.71
N LYS A 197 13.13 18.31 -5.70
CA LYS A 197 12.20 19.26 -5.07
C LYS A 197 10.81 19.17 -5.70
N SER A 198 9.79 19.11 -4.86
CA SER A 198 8.37 19.14 -5.26
C SER A 198 7.99 18.08 -6.31
N TRP A 199 8.62 16.90 -6.29
CA TRP A 199 8.37 15.88 -7.31
C TRP A 199 6.91 15.42 -7.32
N ARG A 200 6.25 15.39 -6.15
CA ARG A 200 4.83 15.03 -6.01
C ARG A 200 3.87 16.03 -6.65
N LYS A 201 4.33 17.24 -6.96
CA LYS A 201 3.54 18.29 -7.65
C LYS A 201 3.83 18.38 -9.15
N SER A 202 4.74 17.56 -9.66
CA SER A 202 5.14 17.57 -11.05
C SER A 202 4.53 16.39 -11.77
N ASP A 203 3.57 16.65 -12.67
CA ASP A 203 2.95 15.62 -13.48
C ASP A 203 3.98 14.81 -14.29
N VAL A 204 5.09 15.44 -14.69
CA VAL A 204 6.19 14.77 -15.39
C VAL A 204 6.84 13.73 -14.51
N PHE A 205 7.13 14.07 -13.25
CA PHE A 205 7.73 13.12 -12.32
C PHE A 205 6.74 12.07 -11.86
N LEU A 206 5.49 12.45 -11.57
CA LEU A 206 4.43 11.50 -11.22
C LEU A 206 4.25 10.44 -12.33
N ARG A 207 4.18 10.86 -13.60
CA ARG A 207 4.14 9.92 -14.74
C ARG A 207 5.39 9.05 -14.81
N GLY A 208 6.57 9.65 -14.64
CA GLY A 208 7.84 8.92 -14.67
C GLY A 208 7.98 7.85 -13.58
N TYR A 209 7.32 8.04 -12.44
CA TYR A 209 7.32 7.09 -11.31
C TYR A 209 6.13 6.13 -11.29
N GLY A 210 5.31 6.12 -12.35
CA GLY A 210 4.15 5.22 -12.42
C GLY A 210 2.90 5.70 -11.67
N TYR A 211 2.89 6.93 -11.14
CA TYR A 211 1.73 7.57 -10.52
C TYR A 211 0.89 8.40 -11.51
N GLY A 212 1.23 8.34 -12.80
CA GLY A 212 0.47 8.99 -13.86
C GLY A 212 -0.89 8.36 -14.04
N LYS A 213 -1.91 9.15 -14.38
CA LYS A 213 -3.16 8.59 -14.91
C LYS A 213 -2.82 7.76 -16.16
N PRO A 214 -3.40 6.55 -16.32
CA PRO A 214 -3.35 5.85 -17.59
C PRO A 214 -3.75 6.82 -18.70
N GLY A 215 -2.97 6.85 -19.79
CA GLY A 215 -3.31 7.67 -20.94
C GLY A 215 -4.75 7.40 -21.36
N LYS A 216 -5.51 8.46 -21.63
CA LYS A 216 -6.80 8.33 -22.31
C LYS A 216 -6.63 7.64 -23.66
#